data_AF-A0A117MSR6-F1
#
_entry.id   AF-A0A117MSR6-F1
#
_cell.length_a   1.000
_cell.length_b   1.000
_cell.length_c   1.000
_cell.angle_alpha   90.00
_cell.angle_beta   90.00
_cell.angle_gamma   90.00
#
_symmetry.space_group_name_H-M   'P 1'
#
loop_
_entity.id
_entity.type
_entity.pdbx_description
1 polymer ?
#
loop_
_entity_poly.entity_id
_entity_poly.type
_entity_poly.pdbx_seq_one_letter_code
_entity_poly.pdbx_strand_id
1 'polypeptide(L)'
;MARNARPKLTKFQADQNELKLKAAWLYFVEGHTQEQVAEQIGTSRIKALRLLAAAREDGTVNISINPQAESIFALQRQLERHLKLSQAVVVPASAQSEASIAAVVGHATGQYISQQLFAGATIAVGWGATLKVCMQALAWREIEDMTVVSLLGGLTNATADNPSAVSWRLADFYKTKLYQIAAPVFVPSSDLARQLWAIAGFQELRERAQRSDIALISVGSLGEEASIFRRGILDKAELKSLAAAGAVGDVLCHFVDAEGQLVDHPVNQRVMAASPADLHGVDNVVISSGGERKAQAIRAGIAATRASVLITDTSAAAALLALPPL
;
A
#
# COMPACT_ATOMS: atom_id res chain seq x y z
N MET A 1 41.51 28.93 -34.63
CA MET A 1 41.99 27.87 -33.71
C MET A 1 42.36 28.49 -32.37
N ALA A 2 41.41 28.61 -31.44
CA ALA A 2 41.68 29.13 -30.10
C ALA A 2 42.00 27.95 -29.16
N ARG A 3 43.27 27.85 -28.75
CA ARG A 3 43.72 26.92 -27.69
C ARG A 3 43.11 27.38 -26.37
N ASN A 4 42.09 26.67 -25.89
CA ASN A 4 41.58 26.80 -24.53
C ASN A 4 42.62 26.20 -23.56
N ALA A 5 43.54 27.04 -23.08
CA ALA A 5 44.51 26.65 -22.07
C ALA A 5 43.81 26.52 -20.71
N ARG A 6 43.62 25.29 -20.21
CA ARG A 6 43.17 25.05 -18.84
C ARG A 6 44.17 25.70 -17.86
N PRO A 7 43.72 26.47 -16.85
CA PRO A 7 44.61 27.10 -15.88
C PRO A 7 45.43 26.05 -15.11
N LYS A 8 46.73 26.34 -14.89
CA LYS A 8 47.62 25.46 -14.10
C LYS A 8 47.21 25.51 -12.62
N LEU A 9 46.78 24.35 -12.08
CA LEU A 9 46.44 24.17 -10.67
C LEU A 9 47.69 24.37 -9.79
N THR A 10 47.51 24.96 -8.61
CA THR A 10 48.58 25.02 -7.59
C THR A 10 48.84 23.64 -6.99
N LYS A 11 50.05 23.38 -6.47
CA LYS A 11 50.42 22.10 -5.83
C LYS A 11 49.43 21.68 -4.74
N PHE A 12 48.98 22.65 -3.92
CA PHE A 12 47.97 22.43 -2.88
C PHE A 12 46.60 22.00 -3.44
N GLN A 13 46.17 22.56 -4.57
CA GLN A 13 44.91 22.17 -5.22
C GLN A 13 45.01 20.78 -5.88
N ALA A 14 46.20 20.40 -6.37
CA ALA A 14 46.44 19.06 -6.90
C ALA A 14 46.36 18.00 -5.80
N ASP A 15 47.03 18.23 -4.66
CA ASP A 15 47.02 17.32 -3.51
C ASP A 15 45.61 17.15 -2.92
N GLN A 16 44.81 18.23 -2.89
CA GLN A 16 43.41 18.15 -2.45
C GLN A 16 42.51 17.38 -3.43
N ASN A 17 42.73 17.52 -4.73
CA ASN A 17 41.97 16.77 -5.73
C ASN A 17 42.31 15.28 -5.69
N GLU A 18 43.57 14.92 -5.43
CA GLU A 18 43.98 13.53 -5.27
C GLU A 18 43.37 12.89 -4.02
N LEU A 19 43.39 13.60 -2.88
CA LEU A 19 42.72 13.16 -1.64
C LEU A 19 41.22 12.99 -1.84
N LYS A 20 40.58 13.90 -2.58
CA LYS A 20 39.16 13.83 -2.92
C LYS A 20 38.83 12.62 -3.79
N LEU A 21 39.65 12.35 -4.82
CA LEU A 21 39.48 11.21 -5.71
C LEU A 21 39.65 9.89 -4.94
N LYS A 22 40.68 9.82 -4.08
CA LYS A 22 40.94 8.65 -3.23
C LYS A 22 39.80 8.40 -2.24
N ALA A 23 39.31 9.46 -1.58
CA ALA A 23 38.15 9.36 -0.70
C ALA A 23 36.91 8.84 -1.43
N ALA A 24 36.64 9.36 -2.63
CA ALA A 24 35.52 8.93 -3.47
C ALA A 24 35.63 7.45 -3.88
N TRP A 25 36.82 6.99 -4.29
CA TRP A 25 37.04 5.60 -4.68
C TRP A 25 36.79 4.62 -3.54
N LEU A 26 37.40 4.87 -2.37
CA LEU A 26 37.25 4.02 -1.19
C LEU A 26 35.76 3.91 -0.76
N TYR A 27 35.01 5.00 -0.83
CA TYR A 27 33.60 5.02 -0.43
C TYR A 27 32.67 4.39 -1.48
N PHE A 28 32.71 4.88 -2.73
CA PHE A 28 31.71 4.53 -3.75
C PHE A 28 32.03 3.24 -4.51
N VAL A 29 33.30 2.85 -4.59
CA VAL A 29 33.74 1.66 -5.33
C VAL A 29 34.06 0.51 -4.39
N GLU A 30 34.78 0.77 -3.31
CA GLU A 30 35.21 -0.27 -2.36
C GLU A 30 34.25 -0.46 -1.16
N GLY A 31 33.22 0.39 -1.04
CA GLY A 31 32.15 0.24 -0.04
C GLY A 31 32.59 0.55 1.40
N HIS A 32 33.70 1.25 1.60
CA HIS A 32 34.15 1.67 2.92
C HIS A 32 33.19 2.67 3.57
N THR A 33 33.02 2.56 4.89
CA THR A 33 32.32 3.58 5.69
C THR A 33 33.10 4.89 5.74
N GLN A 34 32.43 5.99 6.08
CA GLN A 34 33.08 7.31 6.18
C GLN A 34 34.20 7.33 7.24
N GLU A 35 34.06 6.57 8.33
CA GLU A 35 35.12 6.34 9.31
C GLU A 35 36.35 5.68 8.67
N GLN A 36 36.15 4.55 7.97
CA GLN A 36 37.24 3.79 7.34
C GLN A 36 37.96 4.61 6.25
N VAL A 37 37.22 5.39 5.47
CA VAL A 37 37.80 6.30 4.48
C VAL A 37 38.70 7.33 5.17
N ALA A 38 38.26 7.91 6.28
CA ALA A 38 39.02 8.92 7.00
C ALA A 38 40.35 8.36 7.54
N GLU A 39 40.32 7.15 8.10
CA GLU A 39 41.50 6.43 8.57
C GLU A 39 42.49 6.13 7.42
N GLN A 40 42.01 5.56 6.31
CA GLN A 40 42.86 5.17 5.16
C GLN A 40 43.55 6.35 4.46
N ILE A 41 42.93 7.54 4.48
CA ILE A 41 43.52 8.75 3.85
C ILE A 41 44.13 9.72 4.87
N GLY A 42 44.24 9.31 6.14
CA GLY A 42 44.92 10.08 7.20
C GLY A 42 44.26 11.42 7.50
N THR A 43 42.93 11.48 7.53
CA THR A 43 42.15 12.72 7.74
C THR A 43 41.07 12.54 8.79
N SER A 44 40.42 13.64 9.21
CA SER A 44 39.26 13.55 10.11
C SER A 44 37.99 13.12 9.36
N ARG A 45 37.06 12.45 10.04
CA ARG A 45 35.74 12.07 9.50
C ARG A 45 35.00 13.25 8.85
N ILE A 46 35.03 14.43 9.49
CA ILE A 46 34.41 15.66 8.96
C ILE A 46 35.05 16.07 7.63
N LYS A 47 36.38 15.97 7.52
CA LYS A 47 37.10 16.32 6.30
C LYS A 47 36.87 15.26 5.20
N ALA A 48 36.76 13.98 5.53
CA ALA A 48 36.36 12.93 4.59
C ALA A 48 34.93 13.16 4.04
N LEU A 49 33.97 13.49 4.91
CA LEU A 49 32.62 13.90 4.52
C LEU A 49 32.63 15.09 3.56
N ARG A 50 33.43 16.13 3.86
CA ARG A 50 33.55 17.31 3.01
C ARG A 50 34.18 16.99 1.65
N LEU A 51 35.16 16.07 1.60
CA LEU A 51 35.75 15.59 0.35
C LEU A 51 34.73 14.80 -0.49
N LEU A 52 33.93 13.92 0.13
CA LEU A 52 32.86 13.18 -0.56
C LEU A 52 31.75 14.12 -1.07
N ALA A 53 31.39 15.14 -0.30
CA ALA A 53 30.44 16.17 -0.72
C ALA A 53 30.99 17.00 -1.89
N ALA A 54 32.23 17.49 -1.79
CA ALA A 54 32.89 18.23 -2.87
C ALA A 54 33.02 17.38 -4.14
N ALA A 55 33.31 16.09 -4.02
CA ALA A 55 33.38 15.16 -5.14
C ALA A 55 32.04 15.02 -5.87
N ARG A 56 30.91 15.14 -5.16
CA ARG A 56 29.58 15.16 -5.76
C ARG A 56 29.26 16.52 -6.38
N GLU A 57 29.55 17.61 -5.68
CA GLU A 57 29.23 18.98 -6.12
C GLU A 57 29.96 19.38 -7.41
N ASP A 58 31.22 18.99 -7.57
CA ASP A 58 32.02 19.34 -8.76
C ASP A 58 31.97 18.29 -9.88
N GLY A 59 31.16 17.25 -9.71
CA GLY A 59 30.95 16.18 -10.70
C GLY A 59 32.10 15.17 -10.80
N THR A 60 33.08 15.18 -9.89
CA THR A 60 34.10 14.12 -9.78
C THR A 60 33.44 12.74 -9.58
N VAL A 61 32.31 12.70 -8.88
CA VAL A 61 31.44 11.54 -8.72
C VAL A 61 30.05 11.89 -9.21
N ASN A 62 29.59 11.17 -10.23
CA ASN A 62 28.20 11.22 -10.68
C ASN A 62 27.50 9.95 -10.24
N ILE A 63 26.49 10.08 -9.38
CA ILE A 63 25.61 8.98 -9.00
C ILE A 63 24.46 8.95 -9.99
N SER A 64 24.37 7.88 -10.77
CA SER A 64 23.24 7.64 -11.66
C SER A 64 22.35 6.57 -11.04
N ILE A 65 21.06 6.86 -10.94
CA ILE A 65 20.05 5.87 -10.58
C ILE A 65 19.46 5.35 -11.89
N ASN A 66 19.13 4.05 -11.94
CA ASN A 66 18.45 3.49 -13.11
C ASN A 66 17.19 4.36 -13.41
N PRO A 67 17.05 4.95 -14.62
CA PRO A 67 15.97 5.89 -14.93
C PRO A 67 14.56 5.33 -14.71
N GLN A 68 14.36 4.02 -14.89
CA GLN A 68 13.08 3.37 -14.63
C GLN A 68 12.80 3.24 -13.13
N ALA A 69 13.84 2.97 -12.33
CA ALA A 69 13.70 2.94 -10.87
C ALA A 69 13.49 4.36 -10.32
N GLU A 70 14.23 5.34 -10.84
CA GLU A 70 14.12 6.75 -10.46
C GLU A 70 12.70 7.28 -10.68
N SER A 71 12.09 7.00 -11.84
CA SER A 71 10.73 7.45 -12.14
C SER A 71 9.68 6.83 -11.20
N ILE A 72 9.82 5.55 -10.85
CA ILE A 72 8.93 4.88 -9.89
C ILE A 72 9.13 5.43 -8.47
N PHE A 73 10.37 5.61 -8.02
CA PHE A 73 10.65 6.20 -6.71
C PHE A 73 10.12 7.63 -6.61
N ALA A 74 10.29 8.43 -7.67
CA ALA A 74 9.72 9.78 -7.73
C ALA A 74 8.20 9.75 -7.65
N LEU A 75 7.55 8.81 -8.36
CA LEU A 75 6.09 8.65 -8.34
C LEU A 75 5.58 8.25 -6.95
N GLN A 76 6.27 7.33 -6.27
CA GLN A 76 5.97 6.97 -4.87
C GLN A 76 6.04 8.19 -3.95
N ARG A 77 7.13 8.97 -4.02
CA ARG A 77 7.29 10.18 -3.19
C ARG A 77 6.24 11.24 -3.48
N GLN A 78 5.82 11.38 -4.74
CA GLN A 78 4.74 12.28 -5.10
C GLN A 78 3.41 11.83 -4.50
N LEU A 79 3.06 10.53 -4.60
CA LEU A 79 1.86 9.98 -3.99
C LEU A 79 1.85 10.14 -2.46
N GLU A 80 2.97 9.85 -1.80
CA GLU A 80 3.11 10.03 -0.35
C GLU A 80 2.73 11.44 0.10
N ARG A 81 3.22 12.46 -0.62
CA ARG A 81 2.89 13.87 -0.32
C ARG A 81 1.46 14.23 -0.71
N HIS A 82 1.02 13.80 -1.89
CA HIS A 82 -0.29 14.17 -2.46
C HIS A 82 -1.46 13.57 -1.69
N LEU A 83 -1.27 12.38 -1.13
CA LEU A 83 -2.31 11.62 -0.43
C LEU A 83 -2.03 11.50 1.08
N LYS A 84 -0.99 12.16 1.60
CA LYS A 84 -0.55 12.12 3.01
C LYS A 84 -0.30 10.71 3.54
N LEU A 85 0.30 9.85 2.71
CA LEU A 85 0.66 8.48 3.07
C LEU A 85 2.02 8.46 3.78
N SER A 86 2.19 7.56 4.74
CA SER A 86 3.52 7.25 5.29
C SER A 86 4.38 6.51 4.27
N GLN A 87 3.75 5.72 3.40
CA GLN A 87 4.45 4.94 2.39
C GLN A 87 3.57 4.69 1.15
N ALA A 88 4.14 4.87 -0.04
CA ALA A 88 3.58 4.37 -1.28
C ALA A 88 4.51 3.33 -1.91
N VAL A 89 3.95 2.19 -2.32
CA VAL A 89 4.64 1.17 -3.11
C VAL A 89 3.99 1.13 -4.48
N VAL A 90 4.76 1.48 -5.51
CA VAL A 90 4.28 1.50 -6.90
C VAL A 90 5.00 0.41 -7.69
N VAL A 91 4.22 -0.46 -8.34
CA VAL A 91 4.75 -1.48 -9.25
C VAL A 91 4.46 -1.14 -10.70
N PRO A 92 5.38 -1.46 -11.64
CA PRO A 92 5.10 -1.32 -13.06
C PRO A 92 4.06 -2.36 -13.49
N ALA A 93 3.03 -1.91 -14.21
CA ALA A 93 2.05 -2.79 -14.86
C ALA A 93 2.19 -2.69 -16.38
N SER A 94 2.56 -3.80 -17.03
CA SER A 94 2.70 -3.87 -18.50
C SER A 94 1.36 -4.00 -19.23
N ALA A 95 0.34 -4.55 -18.56
CA ALA A 95 -1.01 -4.69 -19.08
C ALA A 95 -2.03 -4.10 -18.10
N GLN A 96 -3.07 -3.49 -18.66
CA GLN A 96 -4.11 -2.77 -17.90
C GLN A 96 -5.35 -3.64 -17.58
N SER A 97 -5.24 -4.96 -17.78
CA SER A 97 -6.30 -5.88 -17.37
C SER A 97 -6.35 -6.01 -15.85
N GLU A 98 -7.55 -6.17 -15.28
CA GLU A 98 -7.71 -6.28 -13.83
C GLU A 98 -6.92 -7.46 -13.24
N ALA A 99 -6.86 -8.59 -13.96
CA ALA A 99 -6.10 -9.75 -13.53
C ALA A 99 -4.58 -9.47 -13.51
N SER A 100 -4.04 -8.77 -14.51
CA SER A 100 -2.62 -8.41 -14.57
C SER A 100 -2.26 -7.43 -13.45
N ILE A 101 -3.11 -6.45 -13.19
CA ILE A 101 -2.90 -5.47 -12.12
C ILE A 101 -2.98 -6.16 -10.76
N ALA A 102 -4.00 -6.99 -10.53
CA ALA A 102 -4.12 -7.77 -9.30
C ALA A 102 -2.90 -8.68 -9.09
N ALA A 103 -2.32 -9.24 -10.15
CA ALA A 103 -1.11 -10.06 -10.10
C ALA A 103 0.10 -9.28 -9.54
N VAL A 104 0.44 -8.14 -10.16
CA VAL A 104 1.63 -7.36 -9.79
C VAL A 104 1.47 -6.64 -8.45
N VAL A 105 0.30 -6.02 -8.22
CA VAL A 105 0.01 -5.32 -6.96
C VAL A 105 -0.11 -6.33 -5.83
N GLY A 106 -0.79 -7.47 -6.06
CA GLY A 106 -0.89 -8.56 -5.10
C GLY A 106 0.48 -9.11 -4.71
N HIS A 107 1.39 -9.31 -5.68
CA HIS A 107 2.74 -9.78 -5.39
C HIS A 107 3.50 -8.83 -4.45
N ALA A 108 3.52 -7.53 -4.76
CA ALA A 108 4.15 -6.53 -3.88
C ALA A 108 3.47 -6.46 -2.51
N THR A 109 2.16 -6.68 -2.45
CA THR A 109 1.42 -6.72 -1.18
C THR A 109 1.87 -7.90 -0.30
N GLY A 110 2.07 -9.08 -0.88
CA GLY A 110 2.54 -10.25 -0.13
C GLY A 110 3.92 -10.04 0.45
N GLN A 111 4.83 -9.45 -0.33
CA GLN A 111 6.17 -9.10 0.13
C GLN A 111 6.13 -8.05 1.25
N TYR A 112 5.33 -6.99 1.09
CA TYR A 112 5.16 -5.95 2.09
C TYR A 112 4.65 -6.54 3.41
N ILE A 113 3.54 -7.28 3.37
CA ILE A 113 2.92 -7.86 4.58
C ILE A 113 3.87 -8.83 5.29
N SER A 114 4.62 -9.64 4.54
CA SER A 114 5.60 -10.58 5.13
C SER A 114 6.66 -9.87 5.98
N GLN A 115 7.03 -8.64 5.61
CA GLN A 115 7.99 -7.80 6.33
C GLN A 115 7.37 -7.08 7.53
N GLN A 116 6.07 -6.75 7.46
CA GLN A 116 5.38 -6.00 8.53
C GLN A 116 4.91 -6.88 9.69
N LEU A 117 4.69 -8.18 9.48
CA LEU A 117 4.22 -9.05 10.55
C LEU A 117 5.29 -9.28 11.63
N PHE A 118 4.88 -9.44 12.88
CA PHE A 118 5.76 -9.67 14.04
C PHE A 118 5.05 -10.54 15.09
N ALA A 119 5.78 -11.00 16.11
CA ALA A 119 5.21 -11.84 17.16
C ALA A 119 4.11 -11.09 17.94
N GLY A 120 2.94 -11.70 18.12
CA GLY A 120 1.77 -11.09 18.74
C GLY A 120 0.95 -10.20 17.81
N ALA A 121 1.32 -10.04 16.53
CA ALA A 121 0.64 -9.14 15.62
C ALA A 121 -0.81 -9.57 15.33
N THR A 122 -1.73 -8.62 15.39
CA THR A 122 -3.11 -8.74 14.94
C THR A 122 -3.25 -8.10 13.56
N ILE A 123 -3.62 -8.91 12.55
CA ILE A 123 -3.91 -8.42 11.21
C ILE A 123 -5.39 -8.53 10.88
N ALA A 124 -6.03 -7.39 10.61
CA ALA A 124 -7.38 -7.31 10.09
C ALA A 124 -7.35 -7.35 8.56
N VAL A 125 -8.19 -8.19 7.95
CA VAL A 125 -8.11 -8.50 6.52
C VAL A 125 -9.47 -8.34 5.86
N GLY A 126 -9.49 -7.51 4.81
CA GLY A 126 -10.62 -7.35 3.91
C GLY A 126 -10.72 -8.46 2.87
N TRP A 127 -11.23 -8.11 1.70
CA TRP A 127 -11.39 -9.02 0.57
C TRP A 127 -10.97 -8.37 -0.74
N GLY A 128 -10.90 -9.18 -1.79
CA GLY A 128 -10.70 -8.70 -3.16
C GLY A 128 -9.76 -9.61 -3.97
N ALA A 129 -9.79 -9.42 -5.30
CA ALA A 129 -8.92 -10.18 -6.20
C ALA A 129 -7.43 -9.94 -5.90
N THR A 130 -7.04 -8.69 -5.64
CA THR A 130 -5.65 -8.33 -5.28
C THR A 130 -5.19 -9.01 -4.00
N LEU A 131 -6.02 -9.00 -2.95
CA LEU A 131 -5.67 -9.65 -1.68
C LEU A 131 -5.62 -11.18 -1.80
N LYS A 132 -6.43 -11.77 -2.67
CA LYS A 132 -6.33 -13.20 -2.98
C LYS A 132 -4.99 -13.54 -3.62
N VAL A 133 -4.53 -12.75 -4.59
CA VAL A 133 -3.22 -12.95 -5.24
C VAL A 133 -2.09 -12.78 -4.24
N CYS A 134 -2.18 -11.79 -3.34
CA CYS A 134 -1.18 -11.54 -2.30
C CYS A 134 -0.78 -12.80 -1.52
N MET A 135 -1.72 -13.73 -1.29
CA MET A 135 -1.44 -15.01 -0.63
C MET A 135 -0.36 -15.85 -1.31
N GLN A 136 -0.18 -15.71 -2.63
CA GLN A 136 0.82 -16.45 -3.40
C GLN A 136 2.24 -15.88 -3.27
N ALA A 137 2.36 -14.65 -2.75
CA ALA A 137 3.62 -13.93 -2.62
C ALA A 137 4.04 -13.74 -1.15
N LEU A 138 3.30 -14.34 -0.20
CA LEU A 138 3.70 -14.36 1.20
C LEU A 138 4.97 -15.21 1.36
N ALA A 139 5.96 -14.65 2.03
CA ALA A 139 7.14 -15.39 2.46
C ALA A 139 6.80 -16.11 3.76
N TRP A 140 6.86 -17.45 3.73
CA TRP A 140 6.59 -18.25 4.92
C TRP A 140 7.66 -18.02 5.98
N ARG A 141 7.20 -17.80 7.22
CA ARG A 141 7.95 -17.93 8.46
C ARG A 141 6.97 -18.15 9.60
N GLU A 142 7.46 -18.75 10.68
CA GLU A 142 6.69 -18.84 11.92
C GLU A 142 6.54 -17.46 12.56
N ILE A 143 5.33 -17.16 13.05
CA ILE A 143 5.00 -15.92 13.74
C ILE A 143 4.23 -16.30 14.99
N GLU A 144 4.89 -16.19 16.13
CA GLU A 144 4.33 -16.50 17.45
C GLU A 144 3.14 -15.58 17.75
N ASP A 145 2.08 -16.13 18.35
CA ASP A 145 0.90 -15.41 18.86
C ASP A 145 0.22 -14.43 17.88
N MET A 146 0.38 -14.63 16.57
CA MET A 146 -0.34 -13.86 15.56
C MET A 146 -1.86 -14.03 15.72
N THR A 147 -2.67 -13.08 15.27
CA THR A 147 -4.13 -13.23 15.17
C THR A 147 -4.63 -12.64 13.87
N VAL A 148 -5.55 -13.33 13.19
CA VAL A 148 -6.24 -12.81 12.01
C VAL A 148 -7.67 -12.40 12.38
N VAL A 149 -8.09 -11.23 11.91
CA VAL A 149 -9.46 -10.73 12.04
C VAL A 149 -10.06 -10.53 10.65
N SER A 150 -11.21 -11.12 10.35
CA SER A 150 -11.91 -10.89 9.10
C SER A 150 -12.77 -9.63 9.20
N LEU A 151 -12.61 -8.70 8.26
CA LEU A 151 -13.32 -7.43 8.24
C LEU A 151 -14.71 -7.50 7.59
N LEU A 152 -15.10 -8.64 7.01
CA LEU A 152 -16.38 -8.78 6.31
C LEU A 152 -16.98 -10.18 6.47
N GLY A 153 -18.30 -10.23 6.32
CA GLY A 153 -19.07 -11.46 6.22
C GLY A 153 -18.74 -12.28 4.97
N GLY A 154 -19.26 -13.50 4.96
CA GLY A 154 -19.08 -14.43 3.84
C GLY A 154 -20.00 -14.15 2.65
N LEU A 155 -19.66 -14.74 1.50
CA LEU A 155 -20.56 -14.82 0.35
C LEU A 155 -21.58 -15.96 0.56
N THR A 156 -22.84 -15.72 0.20
CA THR A 156 -23.90 -16.74 0.24
C THR A 156 -23.76 -17.79 -0.86
N ASN A 157 -23.14 -17.42 -1.98
CA ASN A 157 -22.78 -18.31 -3.06
C ASN A 157 -21.28 -18.19 -3.34
N ALA A 158 -20.49 -19.12 -2.80
CA ALA A 158 -19.03 -19.12 -2.91
C ALA A 158 -18.55 -20.27 -3.79
N THR A 159 -17.58 -19.99 -4.67
CA THR A 159 -16.80 -21.01 -5.38
C THR A 159 -15.45 -21.20 -4.69
N ALA A 160 -14.64 -22.17 -5.15
CA ALA A 160 -13.25 -22.29 -4.70
C ALA A 160 -12.46 -20.98 -4.93
N ASP A 161 -12.84 -20.20 -5.96
CA ASP A 161 -12.37 -18.85 -6.20
C ASP A 161 -13.17 -17.78 -5.41
N ASN A 162 -13.10 -17.90 -4.08
CA ASN A 162 -13.71 -16.95 -3.15
C ASN A 162 -12.71 -15.90 -2.61
N PRO A 163 -12.84 -14.61 -2.95
CA PRO A 163 -12.02 -13.53 -2.44
C PRO A 163 -12.39 -13.12 -1.01
N SER A 164 -13.55 -13.54 -0.48
CA SER A 164 -13.90 -13.33 0.93
C SER A 164 -13.17 -14.33 1.86
N ALA A 165 -12.57 -15.39 1.30
CA ALA A 165 -11.86 -16.41 2.08
C ALA A 165 -10.40 -16.05 2.38
N VAL A 166 -9.95 -14.81 2.10
CA VAL A 166 -8.55 -14.39 2.30
C VAL A 166 -8.15 -14.48 3.77
N SER A 167 -8.98 -13.99 4.70
CA SER A 167 -8.70 -14.07 6.14
C SER A 167 -8.52 -15.52 6.60
N TRP A 168 -9.37 -16.44 6.10
CA TRP A 168 -9.28 -17.86 6.43
C TRP A 168 -8.01 -18.50 5.89
N ARG A 169 -7.65 -18.21 4.63
CA ARG A 169 -6.40 -18.69 4.02
C ARG A 169 -5.17 -18.15 4.73
N LEU A 170 -5.20 -16.90 5.20
CA LEU A 170 -4.11 -16.31 5.96
C LEU A 170 -3.92 -16.98 7.31
N ALA A 171 -5.02 -17.22 8.02
CA ALA A 171 -5.00 -17.95 9.29
C ALA A 171 -4.49 -19.38 9.11
N ASP A 172 -4.91 -20.08 8.04
CA ASP A 172 -4.41 -21.42 7.71
C ASP A 172 -2.93 -21.42 7.32
N PHE A 173 -2.47 -20.42 6.56
CA PHE A 173 -1.07 -20.29 6.15
C PHE A 173 -0.13 -20.11 7.34
N TYR A 174 -0.49 -19.27 8.30
CA TYR A 174 0.29 -19.02 9.52
C TYR A 174 -0.08 -19.94 10.69
N LYS A 175 -1.01 -20.89 10.50
CA LYS A 175 -1.51 -21.82 11.54
C LYS A 175 -1.96 -21.10 12.82
N THR A 176 -2.73 -20.04 12.64
CA THR A 176 -3.12 -19.13 13.72
C THR A 176 -4.64 -18.97 13.89
N LYS A 177 -5.05 -18.27 14.94
CA LYS A 177 -6.45 -17.96 15.30
C LYS A 177 -7.07 -17.00 14.28
N LEU A 178 -8.35 -17.23 14.00
CA LEU A 178 -9.19 -16.39 13.16
C LEU A 178 -10.44 -15.94 13.93
N TYR A 179 -10.66 -14.63 13.99
CA TYR A 179 -11.95 -14.04 14.34
C TYR A 179 -12.71 -13.71 13.06
N GLN A 180 -13.92 -14.23 12.89
CA GLN A 180 -14.67 -14.13 11.64
C GLN A 180 -16.11 -13.68 11.85
N ILE A 181 -16.59 -12.81 10.96
CA ILE A 181 -18.01 -12.48 10.84
C ILE A 181 -18.72 -13.66 10.17
N ALA A 182 -19.31 -14.53 10.98
CA ALA A 182 -20.06 -15.72 10.51
C ALA A 182 -21.48 -15.37 10.05
N ALA A 183 -21.60 -14.40 9.15
CA ALA A 183 -22.87 -13.94 8.55
C ALA A 183 -22.66 -13.60 7.06
N PRO A 184 -23.73 -13.57 6.24
CA PRO A 184 -23.68 -13.02 4.89
C PRO A 184 -23.18 -11.57 4.88
N VAL A 185 -22.33 -11.20 3.93
CA VAL A 185 -21.82 -9.82 3.79
C VAL A 185 -22.93 -8.78 3.60
N PHE A 186 -24.04 -9.16 2.95
CA PHE A 186 -25.28 -8.38 2.95
C PHE A 186 -26.41 -9.23 3.49
N VAL A 187 -27.16 -8.66 4.41
CA VAL A 187 -28.39 -9.26 4.94
C VAL A 187 -29.63 -8.58 4.34
N PRO A 188 -30.83 -9.18 4.43
CA PRO A 188 -32.03 -8.65 3.78
C PRO A 188 -32.53 -7.29 4.32
N SER A 189 -32.20 -6.93 5.56
CA SER A 189 -32.68 -5.70 6.19
C SER A 189 -31.68 -5.09 7.17
N SER A 190 -31.78 -3.78 7.37
CA SER A 190 -30.97 -3.04 8.34
C SER A 190 -31.28 -3.45 9.78
N ASP A 191 -32.52 -3.84 10.08
CA ASP A 191 -32.90 -4.36 11.39
C ASP A 191 -32.18 -5.68 11.72
N LEU A 192 -32.08 -6.60 10.75
CA LEU A 192 -31.34 -7.83 10.95
C LEU A 192 -29.84 -7.56 11.11
N ALA A 193 -29.27 -6.63 10.31
CA ALA A 193 -27.87 -6.24 10.47
C ALA A 193 -27.61 -5.70 11.89
N ARG A 194 -28.49 -4.84 12.41
CA ARG A 194 -28.40 -4.30 13.77
C ARG A 194 -28.45 -5.39 14.84
N GLN A 195 -29.37 -6.35 14.70
CA GLN A 195 -29.49 -7.48 15.63
C GLN A 195 -28.25 -8.38 15.62
N LEU A 196 -27.70 -8.68 14.43
CA LEU A 196 -26.49 -9.48 14.31
C LEU A 196 -25.29 -8.75 14.94
N TRP A 197 -25.13 -7.46 14.67
CA TRP A 197 -24.05 -6.65 15.26
C TRP A 197 -24.15 -6.49 16.79
N ALA A 198 -25.32 -6.75 17.38
CA ALA A 198 -25.49 -6.76 18.83
C ALA A 198 -25.00 -8.06 19.50
N ILE A 199 -24.64 -9.09 18.73
CA ILE A 199 -24.05 -10.31 19.26
C ILE A 199 -22.67 -9.99 19.85
N ALA A 200 -22.44 -10.38 21.11
CA ALA A 200 -21.20 -10.08 21.84
C ALA A 200 -19.93 -10.46 21.08
N GLY A 201 -19.91 -11.61 20.39
CA GLY A 201 -18.76 -12.04 19.58
C GLY A 201 -18.45 -11.11 18.40
N PHE A 202 -19.45 -10.45 17.80
CA PHE A 202 -19.23 -9.47 16.74
C PHE A 202 -18.80 -8.11 17.28
N GLN A 203 -19.24 -7.75 18.50
CA GLN A 203 -18.73 -6.57 19.20
C GLN A 203 -17.24 -6.74 19.53
N GLU A 204 -16.86 -7.89 20.12
CA GLU A 204 -15.46 -8.23 20.39
C GLU A 204 -14.62 -8.25 19.11
N LEU A 205 -15.14 -8.82 18.01
CA LEU A 205 -14.47 -8.81 16.72
C LEU A 205 -14.22 -7.38 16.23
N ARG A 206 -15.21 -6.49 16.34
CA ARG A 206 -15.08 -5.08 15.94
C ARG A 206 -14.02 -4.37 16.78
N GLU A 207 -14.02 -4.57 18.09
CA GLU A 207 -12.98 -4.02 18.98
C GLU A 207 -11.57 -4.51 18.60
N ARG A 208 -11.44 -5.79 18.26
CA ARG A 208 -10.16 -6.35 17.78
C ARG A 208 -9.74 -5.76 16.44
N ALA A 209 -10.68 -5.55 15.52
CA ALA A 209 -10.40 -4.90 14.24
C ALA A 209 -9.93 -3.45 14.44
N GLN A 210 -10.56 -2.69 15.33
CA GLN A 210 -10.19 -1.30 15.65
C GLN A 210 -8.80 -1.19 16.30
N ARG A 211 -8.34 -2.25 16.96
CA ARG A 211 -7.06 -2.32 17.68
C ARG A 211 -6.01 -3.19 16.97
N SER A 212 -6.26 -3.59 15.72
CA SER A 212 -5.30 -4.39 14.96
C SER A 212 -4.04 -3.58 14.66
N ASP A 213 -2.89 -4.24 14.62
CA ASP A 213 -1.63 -3.59 14.25
C ASP A 213 -1.60 -3.26 12.74
N ILE A 214 -2.24 -4.10 11.92
CA ILE A 214 -2.28 -3.95 10.47
C ILE A 214 -3.71 -4.20 9.98
N ALA A 215 -4.25 -3.31 9.14
CA ALA A 215 -5.46 -3.58 8.37
C ALA A 215 -5.12 -3.65 6.88
N LEU A 216 -5.24 -4.84 6.27
CA LEU A 216 -5.03 -5.05 4.85
C LEU A 216 -6.36 -5.09 4.10
N ILE A 217 -6.62 -4.08 3.29
CA ILE A 217 -7.87 -3.92 2.54
C ILE A 217 -7.64 -3.65 1.06
N SER A 218 -8.69 -3.81 0.26
CA SER A 218 -8.72 -3.35 -1.13
C SER A 218 -9.99 -2.52 -1.36
N VAL A 219 -10.01 -1.77 -2.45
CA VAL A 219 -11.16 -0.95 -2.85
C VAL A 219 -11.75 -1.41 -4.18
N GLY A 220 -13.07 -1.28 -4.31
CA GLY A 220 -13.80 -1.50 -5.54
C GLY A 220 -14.18 -0.18 -6.21
N SER A 221 -14.06 -0.11 -7.54
CA SER A 221 -14.69 0.97 -8.31
C SER A 221 -16.19 0.76 -8.39
N LEU A 222 -16.96 1.83 -8.60
CA LEU A 222 -18.37 1.69 -8.96
C LEU A 222 -18.50 1.40 -10.47
N GLY A 223 -18.92 0.20 -10.83
CA GLY A 223 -19.11 -0.21 -12.22
C GLY A 223 -19.49 -1.68 -12.37
N GLU A 224 -20.07 -2.08 -13.52
CA GLU A 224 -20.51 -3.47 -13.75
C GLU A 224 -19.34 -4.47 -13.70
N GLU A 225 -18.13 -4.00 -14.04
CA GLU A 225 -16.89 -4.76 -13.96
C GLU A 225 -16.38 -4.97 -12.53
N ALA A 226 -16.90 -4.26 -11.53
CA ALA A 226 -16.45 -4.43 -10.16
C ALA A 226 -16.84 -5.81 -9.62
N SER A 227 -16.00 -6.35 -8.72
CA SER A 227 -16.15 -7.72 -8.21
C SER A 227 -17.51 -7.95 -7.53
N ILE A 228 -18.06 -6.93 -6.86
CA ILE A 228 -19.34 -7.01 -6.16
C ILE A 228 -20.52 -7.24 -7.12
N PHE A 229 -20.54 -6.56 -8.28
CA PHE A 229 -21.60 -6.70 -9.28
C PHE A 229 -21.39 -7.89 -10.22
N ARG A 230 -20.14 -8.15 -10.66
CA ARG A 230 -19.83 -9.34 -11.49
C ARG A 230 -20.19 -10.66 -10.82
N ARG A 231 -20.13 -10.72 -9.50
CA ARG A 231 -20.48 -11.90 -8.70
C ARG A 231 -21.96 -11.97 -8.33
N GLY A 232 -22.76 -10.98 -8.72
CA GLY A 232 -24.18 -10.91 -8.38
C GLY A 232 -24.43 -10.76 -6.88
N ILE A 233 -23.48 -10.17 -6.14
CA ILE A 233 -23.67 -9.88 -4.70
C ILE A 233 -24.66 -8.73 -4.55
N LEU A 234 -24.53 -7.74 -5.43
CA LEU A 234 -25.50 -6.67 -5.65
C LEU A 234 -25.92 -6.68 -7.12
N ASP A 235 -27.14 -6.23 -7.39
CA ASP A 235 -27.72 -6.21 -8.73
C ASP A 235 -27.49 -4.89 -9.49
N LYS A 236 -27.94 -4.84 -10.75
CA LYS A 236 -27.79 -3.66 -11.60
C LYS A 236 -28.70 -2.50 -11.17
N ALA A 237 -29.81 -2.76 -10.50
CA ALA A 237 -30.68 -1.71 -9.98
C ALA A 237 -30.00 -1.02 -8.79
N GLU A 238 -29.38 -1.80 -7.91
CA GLU A 238 -28.57 -1.33 -6.80
C GLU A 238 -27.37 -0.51 -7.27
N LEU A 239 -26.64 -0.97 -8.29
CA LEU A 239 -25.57 -0.20 -8.94
C LEU A 239 -26.06 1.18 -9.39
N LYS A 240 -27.19 1.24 -10.11
CA LYS A 240 -27.76 2.51 -10.60
C LYS A 240 -28.18 3.42 -9.46
N SER A 241 -28.80 2.88 -8.41
CA SER A 241 -29.21 3.65 -7.24
C SER A 241 -28.03 4.21 -6.45
N LEU A 242 -26.95 3.43 -6.30
CA LEU A 242 -25.70 3.87 -5.66
C LEU A 242 -25.01 4.97 -6.47
N ALA A 243 -24.98 4.83 -7.80
CA ALA A 243 -24.45 5.86 -8.69
C ALA A 243 -25.24 7.18 -8.58
N ALA A 244 -26.58 7.08 -8.55
CA ALA A 244 -27.45 8.25 -8.39
C ALA A 244 -27.30 8.92 -7.02
N ALA A 245 -26.91 8.16 -5.99
CA ALA A 245 -26.61 8.66 -4.66
C ALA A 245 -25.18 9.23 -4.51
N GLY A 246 -24.37 9.22 -5.56
CA GLY A 246 -23.04 9.83 -5.58
C GLY A 246 -21.88 8.91 -5.16
N ALA A 247 -22.11 7.60 -5.08
CA ALA A 247 -21.03 6.65 -4.79
C ALA A 247 -19.97 6.66 -5.90
N VAL A 248 -18.69 6.57 -5.53
CA VAL A 248 -17.56 6.42 -6.48
C VAL A 248 -16.91 5.03 -6.38
N GLY A 249 -17.18 4.31 -5.30
CA GLY A 249 -16.63 2.97 -5.06
C GLY A 249 -17.05 2.42 -3.71
N ASP A 250 -16.49 1.26 -3.37
CA ASP A 250 -16.70 0.61 -2.08
C ASP A 250 -15.38 0.34 -1.33
N VAL A 251 -15.48 0.42 0.00
CA VAL A 251 -14.44 0.10 0.97
C VAL A 251 -15.05 -0.90 1.95
N LEU A 252 -14.57 -2.15 1.96
CA LEU A 252 -15.18 -3.22 2.77
C LEU A 252 -16.69 -3.38 2.53
N CYS A 253 -17.13 -3.26 1.27
CA CYS A 253 -18.55 -3.29 0.87
C CYS A 253 -19.39 -2.11 1.37
N HIS A 254 -18.79 -1.11 2.02
CA HIS A 254 -19.42 0.18 2.31
C HIS A 254 -19.17 1.14 1.15
N PHE A 255 -20.22 1.66 0.54
CA PHE A 255 -20.13 2.59 -0.57
C PHE A 255 -19.87 4.00 -0.08
N VAL A 256 -18.88 4.65 -0.71
CA VAL A 256 -18.39 5.98 -0.34
C VAL A 256 -18.48 6.95 -1.51
N ASP A 257 -18.63 8.24 -1.19
CA ASP A 257 -18.52 9.35 -2.14
C ASP A 257 -17.05 9.71 -2.43
N ALA A 258 -16.83 10.75 -3.26
CA ALA A 258 -15.50 11.18 -3.65
C ALA A 258 -14.66 11.72 -2.47
N GLU A 259 -15.31 12.14 -1.40
CA GLU A 259 -14.72 12.68 -0.17
C GLU A 259 -14.46 11.58 0.88
N GLY A 260 -14.81 10.33 0.57
CA GLY A 260 -14.64 9.18 1.45
C GLY A 260 -15.70 9.10 2.55
N GLN A 261 -16.81 9.84 2.44
CA GLN A 261 -17.95 9.70 3.35
C GLN A 261 -18.85 8.56 2.89
N LEU A 262 -19.48 7.88 3.84
CA LEU A 262 -20.47 6.86 3.53
C LEU A 262 -21.67 7.53 2.83
N VAL A 263 -22.06 6.98 1.68
CA VAL A 263 -23.28 7.41 1.01
C VAL A 263 -24.50 6.98 1.83
N ASP A 264 -25.46 7.88 2.02
CA ASP A 264 -26.74 7.55 2.67
C ASP A 264 -27.58 6.67 1.73
N HIS A 265 -27.45 5.35 1.88
CA HIS A 265 -28.07 4.37 1.01
C HIS A 265 -28.44 3.08 1.76
N PRO A 266 -29.60 2.44 1.48
CA PRO A 266 -30.01 1.20 2.16
C PRO A 266 -29.01 0.04 2.10
N VAL A 267 -28.17 -0.01 1.05
CA VAL A 267 -27.09 -1.01 0.92
C VAL A 267 -26.10 -0.92 2.07
N ASN A 268 -25.70 0.30 2.47
CA ASN A 268 -24.76 0.52 3.57
C ASN A 268 -25.37 0.18 4.94
N GLN A 269 -26.70 0.13 5.05
CA GLN A 269 -27.38 -0.15 6.31
C GLN A 269 -27.54 -1.65 6.59
N ARG A 270 -27.34 -2.51 5.59
CA ARG A 270 -27.54 -3.96 5.68
C ARG A 270 -26.26 -4.78 5.46
N VAL A 271 -25.10 -4.12 5.55
CA VAL A 271 -23.78 -4.74 5.39
C VAL A 271 -23.28 -5.32 6.72
N MET A 272 -22.72 -6.52 6.66
CA MET A 272 -22.02 -7.19 7.76
C MET A 272 -20.51 -7.11 7.51
N ALA A 273 -19.97 -5.90 7.56
CA ALA A 273 -18.54 -5.63 7.48
C ALA A 273 -18.16 -4.48 8.43
N ALA A 274 -16.91 -4.46 8.89
CA ALA A 274 -16.35 -3.34 9.64
C ALA A 274 -16.52 -2.05 8.83
N SER A 275 -16.91 -0.97 9.49
CA SER A 275 -17.02 0.34 8.87
C SER A 275 -15.62 0.85 8.50
N PRO A 276 -15.45 1.64 7.43
CA PRO A 276 -14.19 2.34 7.19
C PRO A 276 -13.69 3.15 8.40
N ALA A 277 -14.63 3.71 9.18
CA ALA A 277 -14.31 4.45 10.40
C ALA A 277 -13.77 3.57 11.54
N ASP A 278 -14.08 2.25 11.56
CA ASP A 278 -13.51 1.31 12.52
C ASP A 278 -11.98 1.19 12.33
N LEU A 279 -11.45 1.53 11.15
CA LEU A 279 -10.01 1.45 10.89
C LEU A 279 -9.24 2.71 11.31
N HIS A 280 -9.90 3.79 11.75
CA HIS A 280 -9.20 5.03 12.12
C HIS A 280 -8.27 4.90 13.32
N GLY A 281 -8.44 3.86 14.14
CA GLY A 281 -7.58 3.53 15.28
C GLY A 281 -6.44 2.57 14.95
N VAL A 282 -6.35 2.09 13.72
CA VAL A 282 -5.32 1.13 13.28
C VAL A 282 -4.09 1.89 12.80
N ASP A 283 -2.91 1.53 13.32
CA ASP A 283 -1.65 2.22 13.01
C ASP A 283 -1.23 2.06 11.53
N ASN A 284 -1.39 0.86 10.98
CA ASN A 284 -0.97 0.51 9.63
C ASN A 284 -2.13 0.01 8.77
N VAL A 285 -2.93 0.95 8.26
CA VAL A 285 -3.99 0.65 7.28
C VAL A 285 -3.39 0.66 5.87
N VAL A 286 -3.38 -0.51 5.25
CA VAL A 286 -2.78 -0.79 3.93
C VAL A 286 -3.91 -0.98 2.91
N ILE A 287 -4.01 -0.05 1.96
CA ILE A 287 -4.83 -0.23 0.76
C ILE A 287 -3.98 -0.86 -0.34
N SER A 288 -4.40 -2.03 -0.80
CA SER A 288 -3.80 -2.72 -1.94
C SER A 288 -4.78 -2.76 -3.11
N SER A 289 -4.58 -1.86 -4.07
CA SER A 289 -5.49 -1.68 -5.22
C SER A 289 -4.81 -0.91 -6.35
N GLY A 290 -5.18 -1.22 -7.59
CA GLY A 290 -4.63 -0.58 -8.78
C GLY A 290 -5.61 -0.56 -9.95
N GLY A 291 -5.13 0.00 -11.05
CA GLY A 291 -5.86 0.33 -12.26
C GLY A 291 -6.40 1.74 -12.25
N GLU A 292 -6.16 2.46 -13.35
CA GLU A 292 -6.64 3.83 -13.58
C GLU A 292 -8.11 4.03 -13.19
N ARG A 293 -9.00 3.08 -13.55
CA ARG A 293 -10.44 3.15 -13.23
C ARG A 293 -10.73 3.26 -11.73
N LYS A 294 -9.84 2.75 -10.87
CA LYS A 294 -10.02 2.73 -9.42
C LYS A 294 -9.47 3.98 -8.75
N ALA A 295 -8.84 4.93 -9.48
CA ALA A 295 -8.19 6.08 -8.87
C ALA A 295 -9.12 6.88 -7.93
N GLN A 296 -10.36 7.16 -8.35
CA GLN A 296 -11.35 7.84 -7.49
C GLN A 296 -11.70 7.01 -6.25
N ALA A 297 -11.97 5.72 -6.40
CA ALA A 297 -12.28 4.82 -5.29
C ALA A 297 -11.10 4.62 -4.33
N ILE A 298 -9.86 4.58 -4.83
CA ILE A 298 -8.63 4.51 -4.01
C ILE A 298 -8.51 5.78 -3.18
N ARG A 299 -8.63 6.96 -3.80
CA ARG A 299 -8.58 8.24 -3.08
C ARG A 299 -9.67 8.32 -2.01
N ALA A 300 -10.91 7.98 -2.35
CA ALA A 300 -12.03 7.94 -1.41
C ALA A 300 -11.77 6.93 -0.27
N GLY A 301 -11.21 5.76 -0.57
CA GLY A 301 -10.86 4.76 0.43
C GLY A 301 -9.78 5.21 1.40
N ILE A 302 -8.75 5.93 0.92
CA ILE A 302 -7.73 6.54 1.78
C ILE A 302 -8.39 7.55 2.73
N ALA A 303 -9.25 8.43 2.22
CA ALA A 303 -9.98 9.39 3.04
C ALA A 303 -10.92 8.71 4.06
N ALA A 304 -11.65 7.66 3.65
CA ALA A 304 -12.62 6.95 4.48
C ALA A 304 -11.97 6.18 5.64
N THR A 305 -10.73 5.71 5.47
CA THR A 305 -10.05 4.80 6.43
C THR A 305 -8.85 5.42 7.13
N ARG A 306 -8.38 6.59 6.67
CA ARG A 306 -7.07 7.18 7.04
C ARG A 306 -5.91 6.24 6.72
N ALA A 307 -5.98 5.59 5.56
CA ALA A 307 -4.93 4.68 5.11
C ALA A 307 -3.56 5.36 5.14
N SER A 308 -2.59 4.71 5.79
CA SER A 308 -1.21 5.20 5.85
C SER A 308 -0.37 4.65 4.70
N VAL A 309 -0.76 3.50 4.12
CA VAL A 309 0.00 2.83 3.07
C VAL A 309 -0.85 2.52 1.85
N LEU A 310 -0.33 2.85 0.68
CA LEU A 310 -0.90 2.46 -0.62
C LEU A 310 0.07 1.57 -1.38
N ILE A 311 -0.41 0.40 -1.80
CA ILE A 311 0.29 -0.48 -2.75
C ILE A 311 -0.53 -0.49 -4.05
N THR A 312 0.05 0.04 -5.12
CA THR A 312 -0.65 0.29 -6.38
C THR A 312 0.25 0.13 -7.60
N ASP A 313 -0.29 0.30 -8.81
CA ASP A 313 0.49 0.27 -10.05
C ASP A 313 0.68 1.67 -10.66
N THR A 314 1.59 1.77 -11.63
CA THR A 314 1.95 3.04 -12.29
C THR A 314 0.77 3.77 -12.93
N SER A 315 -0.25 3.07 -13.45
CA SER A 315 -1.43 3.72 -14.08
C SER A 315 -2.33 4.37 -13.05
N ALA A 316 -2.66 3.66 -11.97
CA ALA A 316 -3.44 4.19 -10.86
C ALA A 316 -2.69 5.34 -10.17
N ALA A 317 -1.38 5.20 -9.98
CA ALA A 317 -0.53 6.25 -9.42
C ALA A 317 -0.59 7.55 -10.23
N ALA A 318 -0.44 7.48 -11.55
CA ALA A 318 -0.55 8.66 -12.41
C ALA A 318 -1.94 9.29 -12.36
N ALA A 319 -2.99 8.47 -12.40
CA ALA A 319 -4.38 8.94 -12.32
C ALA A 319 -4.71 9.58 -10.95
N LEU A 320 -4.19 9.04 -9.85
CA LEU A 320 -4.36 9.60 -8.51
C LEU A 320 -3.73 10.99 -8.38
N LEU A 321 -2.57 11.22 -8.98
CA LEU A 321 -1.91 12.53 -8.98
C LEU A 321 -2.65 13.59 -9.82
N ALA A 322 -3.52 13.17 -10.74
CA ALA A 322 -4.39 14.07 -11.50
C ALA A 322 -5.67 14.47 -10.71
N LEU A 323 -5.99 13.75 -9.63
CA LEU A 323 -7.10 14.09 -8.74
C LEU A 323 -6.69 15.14 -7.69
N PRO A 324 -7.64 15.80 -7.02
CA PRO A 324 -7.32 16.71 -5.91
C PRO A 324 -6.52 15.98 -4.80
N PRO A 325 -5.59 16.67 -4.13
CA PRO A 325 -4.87 16.09 -2.98
C PRO A 325 -5.81 15.79 -1.80
N LEU A 326 -5.30 15.06 -0.80
CA LEU A 326 -5.94 14.83 0.50
C LEU A 326 -5.30 15.69 1.61
#